data_AF-A0A7W8JR71-F1
#
_entry.id   AF-A0A7W8JR71-F1
#
_cell.length_a   1.000
_cell.length_b   1.000
_cell.length_c   1.000
_cell.angle_alpha   90.00
_cell.angle_beta   90.00
_cell.angle_gamma   90.00
#
_symmetry.space_group_name_H-M   'P 1'
#
loop_
_entity.id
_entity.type
_entity.pdbx_description
1 polymer ?
#
loop_
_entity_poly.entity_id
_entity_poly.type
_entity_poly.pdbx_seq_one_letter_code
_entity_poly.pdbx_strand_id
1 'polypeptide(L)'
;MTKSITDFQDEHGRITAWPSKRRRAHQMAILDYLTGLFEPGVSYNQGQVEGVLADHSTLEDPSVLLTELLEGEYLTTADGAYWRADGRPGVSATDSRSSDEVEISVSTNG
;
A
#
# COMPACT_ATOMS: atom_id res chain seq x y z
N MET A 1 9.87 4.43 -17.85
CA MET A 1 10.23 3.05 -18.22
C MET A 1 10.84 2.39 -16.99
N THR A 2 10.05 1.61 -16.26
CA THR A 2 10.54 0.79 -15.16
C THR A 2 11.52 -0.23 -15.72
N LYS A 3 12.73 -0.27 -15.17
CA LYS A 3 13.72 -1.29 -15.57
C LYS A 3 13.27 -2.64 -15.02
N SER A 4 13.63 -3.70 -15.73
CA SER A 4 13.30 -5.06 -15.35
C SER A 4 13.88 -5.40 -13.98
N ILE A 5 13.05 -5.98 -13.10
CA ILE A 5 13.45 -6.46 -11.76
C ILE A 5 13.87 -7.92 -11.76
N THR A 6 13.81 -8.59 -12.91
CA THR A 6 14.05 -10.03 -13.07
C THR A 6 15.43 -10.46 -12.54
N ASP A 7 16.43 -9.58 -12.65
CA ASP A 7 17.78 -9.83 -12.11
C ASP A 7 17.82 -9.95 -10.58
N PHE A 8 16.76 -9.52 -9.89
CA PHE A 8 16.60 -9.52 -8.44
C PHE A 8 15.44 -10.42 -8.00
N GLN A 9 14.85 -11.20 -8.91
CA GLN A 9 13.79 -12.14 -8.61
C GLN A 9 14.27 -13.58 -8.74
N ASP A 10 13.70 -14.47 -7.93
CA ASP A 10 13.82 -15.91 -8.16
C ASP A 10 12.82 -16.41 -9.22
N GLU A 11 12.80 -17.71 -9.45
CA GLU A 11 11.86 -18.37 -10.38
C GLU A 11 10.38 -18.24 -9.94
N HIS A 12 10.12 -17.87 -8.69
CA HIS A 12 8.80 -17.66 -8.12
C HIS A 12 8.40 -16.18 -8.06
N GLY A 13 9.26 -15.26 -8.53
CA GLY A 13 9.02 -13.81 -8.49
C GLY A 13 9.30 -13.15 -7.14
N ARG A 14 9.99 -13.84 -6.22
CA ARG A 14 10.39 -13.29 -4.92
C ARG A 14 11.66 -12.48 -5.04
N ILE A 15 11.73 -11.35 -4.34
CA ILE A 15 12.92 -10.50 -4.32
C ILE A 15 14.05 -11.19 -3.55
N THR A 16 15.15 -11.49 -4.25
CA THR A 16 16.31 -12.21 -3.67
C THR A 16 17.40 -11.29 -3.15
N ALA A 17 17.47 -10.05 -3.65
CA ALA A 17 18.49 -9.09 -3.26
C ALA A 17 18.01 -7.64 -3.42
N TRP A 18 18.41 -6.76 -2.50
CA TRP A 18 18.20 -5.32 -2.62
C TRP A 18 19.34 -4.67 -3.44
N PRO A 19 19.04 -3.91 -4.52
CA PRO A 19 20.06 -3.24 -5.32
C PRO A 19 20.76 -2.12 -4.53
N SER A 20 22.06 -1.93 -4.77
CA SER A 20 22.80 -0.79 -4.20
C SER A 20 22.29 0.56 -4.74
N LYS A 21 22.52 1.66 -4.00
CA LYS A 21 22.12 3.04 -4.38
C LYS A 21 22.51 3.50 -5.79
N ARG A 22 23.56 2.91 -6.39
CA ARG A 22 23.98 3.16 -7.79
C ARG A 22 22.96 2.65 -8.82
N ARG A 23 22.09 1.71 -8.43
CA ARG A 23 21.06 1.07 -9.26
C ARG A 23 19.67 1.60 -8.93
N ARG A 24 19.54 2.92 -8.73
CA ARG A 24 18.28 3.59 -8.35
C ARG A 24 17.07 3.21 -9.23
N ALA A 25 17.27 3.04 -10.54
CA ALA A 25 16.20 2.62 -11.44
C ALA A 25 15.63 1.21 -11.13
N HIS A 26 16.46 0.28 -10.63
CA HIS A 26 16.01 -1.04 -10.20
C HIS A 26 15.35 -0.97 -8.83
N GLN A 27 15.88 -0.16 -7.91
CA GLN A 27 15.23 0.08 -6.62
C GLN A 27 13.79 0.58 -6.83
N MET A 28 13.59 1.59 -7.67
CA MET A 28 12.25 2.10 -7.99
C MET A 28 11.33 1.03 -8.58
N ALA A 29 11.83 0.19 -9.48
CA ALA A 29 11.02 -0.87 -10.07
C ALA A 29 10.66 -1.97 -9.06
N ILE A 30 11.54 -2.27 -8.09
CA ILE A 30 11.23 -3.20 -7.00
C ILE A 30 10.21 -2.58 -6.05
N LEU A 31 10.35 -1.30 -5.69
CA LEU A 31 9.37 -0.61 -4.83
C LEU A 31 7.99 -0.58 -5.48
N ASP A 32 7.91 -0.29 -6.79
CA ASP A 32 6.67 -0.31 -7.55
C ASP A 32 6.01 -1.70 -7.51
N TYR A 33 6.79 -2.76 -7.73
CA TYR A 33 6.33 -4.14 -7.61
C TYR A 33 5.83 -4.48 -6.20
N LEU A 34 6.59 -4.14 -5.16
CA LEU A 34 6.23 -4.40 -3.77
C LEU A 34 4.99 -3.62 -3.34
N THR A 35 4.82 -2.38 -3.83
CA THR A 35 3.63 -1.56 -3.56
C THR A 35 2.37 -2.22 -4.13
N GLY A 36 2.49 -2.89 -5.27
CA GLY A 36 1.42 -3.67 -5.88
C GLY A 36 0.97 -4.90 -5.06
N LEU A 37 1.72 -5.30 -4.03
CA LEU A 37 1.31 -6.38 -3.10
C LEU A 37 0.30 -5.89 -2.06
N PHE A 38 0.22 -4.58 -1.84
CA PHE A 38 -0.70 -3.99 -0.88
C PHE A 38 -1.97 -3.51 -1.58
N GLU A 39 -3.11 -3.74 -0.94
CA GLU A 39 -4.40 -3.30 -1.45
C GLU A 39 -4.61 -1.81 -1.10
N PRO A 40 -5.02 -0.95 -2.05
CA PRO A 40 -5.28 0.45 -1.77
C PRO A 40 -6.48 0.59 -0.83
N GLY A 41 -6.35 1.46 0.19
CA GLY A 41 -7.40 1.67 1.19
C GLY A 41 -7.49 0.59 2.28
N VAL A 42 -6.59 -0.40 2.30
CA VAL A 42 -6.47 -1.38 3.39
C VAL A 42 -5.36 -0.97 4.34
N SER A 43 -5.62 -1.06 5.65
CA SER A 43 -4.61 -0.89 6.69
C SER A 43 -4.05 -2.24 7.13
N TYR A 44 -2.74 -2.28 7.29
CA TYR A 44 -1.97 -3.41 7.75
C TYR A 44 -1.23 -3.03 9.03
N ASN A 45 -1.11 -3.95 9.98
CA ASN A 45 -0.20 -3.77 11.11
C ASN A 45 1.24 -4.15 10.71
N GLN A 46 2.23 -3.82 11.56
CA GLN A 46 3.63 -4.10 11.29
C GLN A 46 3.90 -5.57 10.92
N GLY A 47 3.36 -6.53 11.69
CA GLY A 47 3.56 -7.96 11.43
C GLY A 47 2.92 -8.45 10.14
N GLN A 48 1.79 -7.85 9.73
CA GLN A 48 1.17 -8.15 8.42
C GLN A 48 2.02 -7.62 7.27
N VAL A 49 2.55 -6.40 7.38
CA VAL A 49 3.41 -5.82 6.35
C VAL A 49 4.71 -6.61 6.23
N GLU A 50 5.36 -6.90 7.35
CA GLU A 50 6.57 -7.73 7.38
C GLU A 50 6.30 -9.14 6.82
N GLY A 51 5.14 -9.72 7.12
CA GLY A 51 4.71 -11.00 6.56
C GLY A 51 4.55 -10.97 5.04
N VAL A 52 3.85 -9.98 4.49
CA VAL A 52 3.71 -9.80 3.03
C VAL A 52 5.09 -9.63 2.37
N LEU A 53 5.97 -8.84 2.97
CA LEU A 53 7.32 -8.64 2.44
C LEU A 53 8.17 -9.93 2.54
N ALA A 54 8.04 -10.70 3.62
CA ALA A 54 8.73 -11.98 3.81
C ALA A 54 8.22 -13.08 2.86
N ASP A 55 6.93 -13.09 2.52
CA ASP A 55 6.36 -14.06 1.59
C ASP A 55 6.83 -13.82 0.14
N HIS A 56 7.09 -12.55 -0.18
CA HIS A 56 7.50 -12.06 -1.50
C HIS A 56 8.98 -11.71 -1.61
N SER A 57 9.80 -12.01 -0.61
CA SER A 57 11.25 -11.85 -0.65
C SER A 57 11.98 -12.99 0.06
N THR A 58 13.22 -13.26 -0.34
CA THR A 58 14.09 -14.21 0.37
C THR A 58 15.16 -13.46 1.17
N LEU A 59 14.92 -12.18 1.48
CA LEU A 59 15.84 -11.36 2.24
C LEU A 59 15.81 -11.79 3.71
N GLU A 60 16.98 -11.78 4.34
CA GLU A 60 17.09 -12.07 5.78
C GLU A 60 16.36 -11.04 6.64
N ASP A 61 16.26 -9.79 6.15
CA ASP A 61 15.58 -8.70 6.84
C ASP A 61 14.59 -7.96 5.91
N PRO A 62 13.28 -8.28 5.98
CA PRO A 62 12.25 -7.59 5.21
C PRO A 62 12.02 -6.14 5.68
N SER A 63 12.49 -5.76 6.87
CA SER A 63 12.34 -4.40 7.43
C SER A 63 13.07 -3.35 6.58
N VAL A 64 14.13 -3.76 5.87
CA VAL A 64 14.84 -2.91 4.91
C VAL A 64 13.89 -2.49 3.78
N LEU A 65 13.10 -3.41 3.24
CA LEU A 65 12.12 -3.10 2.19
C LEU A 65 11.02 -2.17 2.72
N LEU A 66 10.55 -2.41 3.94
CA LEU A 66 9.56 -1.55 4.58
C LEU A 66 10.08 -0.11 4.74
N THR A 67 11.32 0.04 5.19
CA THR A 67 11.95 1.36 5.33
C THR A 67 12.02 2.08 4.00
N GLU A 68 12.44 1.40 2.93
CA GLU A 68 12.56 1.99 1.59
C GLU A 68 11.19 2.34 0.99
N LEU A 69 10.14 1.55 1.28
CA LEU A 69 8.76 1.86 0.89
C LEU A 69 8.21 3.12 1.56
N LEU A 70 8.55 3.34 2.84
CA LEU A 70 8.17 4.53 3.59
C LEU A 70 8.98 5.76 3.12
N GLU A 71 10.30 5.62 2.97
CA GLU A 71 11.16 6.69 2.47
C GLU A 71 10.81 7.10 1.04
N GLY A 72 10.36 6.15 0.22
CA GLY A 72 9.93 6.37 -1.16
C GLY A 72 8.49 6.88 -1.30
N GLU A 73 7.78 7.14 -0.20
CA GLU A 73 6.37 7.58 -0.19
C GLU A 73 5.40 6.61 -0.91
N TYR A 74 5.74 5.32 -0.97
CA TYR A 74 4.86 4.29 -1.53
C TYR A 74 3.88 3.77 -0.48
N LEU A 75 4.37 3.60 0.74
CA LEU A 75 3.57 3.35 1.93
C LEU A 75 3.63 4.57 2.85
N THR A 76 2.61 4.70 3.67
CA THR A 76 2.59 5.64 4.78
C THR A 76 2.14 4.91 6.05
N THR A 77 2.39 5.53 7.20
CA THR A 77 2.06 4.94 8.49
C THR A 77 1.53 5.99 9.45
N ALA A 78 0.54 5.62 10.25
CA ALA A 78 0.16 6.33 11.46
C ALA A 78 -0.47 5.37 12.47
N ASP A 79 -0.32 5.67 13.76
CA ASP A 79 -0.91 4.91 14.86
C ASP A 79 -0.60 3.39 14.83
N GLY A 80 0.57 3.01 14.29
CA GLY A 80 1.00 1.61 14.16
C GLY A 80 0.35 0.84 12.99
N ALA A 81 -0.45 1.52 12.17
CA ALA A 81 -0.98 1.01 10.91
C ALA A 81 -0.17 1.52 9.72
N TYR A 82 -0.14 0.72 8.66
CA TYR A 82 0.58 0.96 7.42
C TYR A 82 -0.39 0.76 6.26
N TRP A 83 -0.28 1.60 5.24
CA TRP A 83 -1.13 1.52 4.04
C TRP A 83 -0.47 2.20 2.87
N ARG A 84 -0.99 1.96 1.67
CA ARG A 84 -0.47 2.62 0.47
C ARG A 84 -0.71 4.12 0.49
N ALA A 85 0.30 4.90 0.14
CA ALA A 85 0.21 6.35 0.14
C ALA A 85 -0.83 6.89 -0.86
N ASP A 86 -1.19 6.12 -1.89
CA ASP A 86 -2.19 6.48 -2.88
C ASP A 86 -3.65 6.24 -2.43
N GLY A 87 -3.87 5.58 -1.29
CA GLY A 87 -5.21 5.28 -0.78
C GLY A 87 -5.22 5.22 0.74
N ARG A 88 -5.71 6.28 1.38
CA ARG A 88 -5.88 6.29 2.84
C ARG A 88 -6.94 5.24 3.23
N PRO A 89 -6.65 4.33 4.20
CA PRO A 89 -7.61 3.44 4.80
C PRO A 89 -8.53 4.31 5.64
N GLY A 90 -9.59 4.77 4.99
CA GLY A 90 -10.55 5.68 5.54
C GLY A 90 -11.90 5.01 5.48
N VAL A 91 -12.48 4.83 6.68
CA VAL A 91 -13.92 4.97 6.90
C VAL A 91 -14.78 4.32 5.80
N SER A 92 -14.86 2.98 5.80
CA SER A 92 -15.82 2.23 4.96
C SER A 92 -17.14 2.98 4.88
N ALA A 93 -17.43 3.58 3.73
CA ALA A 93 -18.76 3.80 3.12
C ALA A 93 -19.99 4.07 4.04
N THR A 94 -19.83 4.59 5.25
CA THR A 94 -20.91 4.86 6.22
C THR A 94 -21.13 6.34 6.45
N ASP A 95 -20.25 7.22 5.95
CA ASP A 95 -20.59 8.64 5.80
C ASP A 95 -21.14 8.95 4.40
N SER A 96 -21.86 7.99 3.81
CA SER A 96 -22.91 8.31 2.85
C SER A 96 -24.20 8.60 3.61
N ARG A 97 -24.18 9.64 4.46
CA ARG A 97 -25.40 10.40 4.81
C ARG A 97 -25.49 11.60 3.86
N SER A 98 -25.47 11.31 2.57
CA SER A 98 -26.04 12.22 1.58
C SER A 98 -27.56 12.07 1.68
N SER A 99 -28.19 13.14 2.17
CA SER A 99 -29.48 13.68 1.73
C SER A 99 -30.49 12.71 1.11
N ASP A 100 -31.49 12.30 1.88
CA ASP A 100 -32.85 11.86 1.46
C ASP A 100 -33.58 11.50 2.78
N GLU A 101 -34.73 12.00 3.22
CA GLU A 101 -35.75 12.92 2.73
C GLU A 101 -36.28 13.70 3.95
N VAL A 102 -36.57 14.98 3.80
CA VAL A 102 -37.58 15.66 4.63
C VAL A 102 -38.68 16.11 3.68
N GLU A 103 -39.42 15.13 3.16
CA GLU A 103 -40.77 15.32 2.64
C GLU A 103 -41.68 15.67 3.83
N ILE A 104 -41.85 16.97 4.10
CA ILE A 104 -43.01 17.43 4.85
C ILE A 104 -43.90 18.18 3.88
N SER A 105 -44.63 17.40 3.08
CA SER A 105 -45.91 17.82 2.55
C SER A 105 -46.84 18.12 3.73
N VAL A 106 -47.21 19.38 3.92
CA VAL A 106 -48.50 19.71 4.52
C VAL A 106 -49.18 20.79 3.70
N SER A 107 -49.94 20.32 2.71
CA SER A 107 -51.16 21.00 2.32
C SER A 107 -52.15 20.88 3.48
N THR A 108 -52.52 22.01 4.07
CA THR A 108 -53.86 22.14 4.67
C THR A 108 -54.45 23.45 4.18
N ASN A 109 -55.44 23.26 3.32
CA ASN A 109 -56.38 24.24 2.82
C ASN A 109 -57.27 24.70 3.99
N GLY A 110 -57.53 26.01 4.11
CA GLY A 110 -58.43 26.60 5.09
C GLY A 110 -58.74 28.05 4.74
#